data_AF-A0A380YJ30-F1
#
_entry.id   AF-A0A380YJ30-F1
#
_cell.length_a   1.000
_cell.length_b   1.000
_cell.length_c   1.000
_cell.angle_alpha   90.00
_cell.angle_beta   90.00
_cell.angle_gamma   90.00
#
_symmetry.space_group_name_H-M   'P 1'
#
loop_
_entity.id
_entity.type
_entity.pdbx_description
1 polymer ?
#
loop_
_entity_poly.entity_id
_entity_poly.type
_entity_poly.pdbx_seq_one_letter_code
_entity_poly.pdbx_strand_id
1 'polypeptide(L)'
;MKQDNDIPDKIMERIRKLIRLKESTTSEGEANNAAILVNRLLREYNLSLLDLNDRQPEEKFQIKTSGRLSFKDTFGSYWKRDLLRVLCQYNYCRLLIYQGTTDMIIVGTEEKRCNRKHPI
;
A
#
# COMPACT_ATOMS: atom_id res chain seq x y z
N MET A 1 -10.74 3.52 -27.42
CA MET A 1 -10.28 4.91 -27.34
C MET A 1 -10.67 5.44 -25.97
N LYS A 2 -9.69 5.57 -25.06
CA LYS A 2 -9.92 6.30 -23.80
C LYS A 2 -10.02 7.76 -24.22
N GLN A 3 -11.12 8.43 -23.87
CA GLN A 3 -11.20 9.87 -24.05
C GLN A 3 -10.17 10.47 -23.09
N ASP A 4 -9.04 10.95 -23.62
CA ASP A 4 -8.22 11.96 -22.96
C ASP A 4 -9.02 13.26 -22.96
N ASN A 5 -10.09 13.27 -22.15
CA ASN A 5 -10.69 14.52 -21.72
C ASN A 5 -9.67 15.08 -20.73
N ASP A 6 -8.92 16.08 -21.17
CA ASP A 6 -8.03 16.89 -20.34
C ASP A 6 -8.91 17.59 -19.29
N ILE A 7 -9.27 16.85 -18.23
CA ILE A 7 -10.06 17.35 -17.12
C ILE A 7 -9.20 18.47 -16.52
N PRO A 8 -9.66 19.73 -16.52
CA PRO A 8 -8.80 20.81 -16.10
C PRO A 8 -8.37 20.57 -14.65
N ASP A 9 -7.06 20.57 -14.37
CA ASP A 9 -6.50 20.40 -13.02
C ASP A 9 -7.18 21.30 -11.98
N LYS A 10 -7.66 22.46 -12.44
CA LYS A 10 -8.44 23.43 -11.68
C LYS A 10 -9.76 22.88 -11.14
N ILE A 11 -10.44 22.00 -11.88
CA ILE A 11 -11.67 21.32 -11.46
C ILE A 11 -11.35 20.27 -10.41
N MET A 12 -10.32 19.44 -10.62
CA MET A 12 -9.87 18.46 -9.64
C MET A 12 -9.50 19.12 -8.32
N GLU A 13 -8.75 20.22 -8.38
CA GLU A 13 -8.37 20.98 -7.18
C GLU A 13 -9.57 21.60 -6.47
N ARG A 14 -10.59 22.05 -7.23
CA ARG A 14 -11.83 22.58 -6.67
C ARG A 14 -12.64 21.50 -5.96
N ILE A 15 -12.74 20.30 -6.52
CA ILE A 15 -13.44 19.17 -5.90
C ILE A 15 -12.73 18.77 -4.60
N ARG A 16 -11.39 18.68 -4.59
CA ARG A 16 -10.61 18.38 -3.37
C ARG A 16 -10.83 19.40 -2.26
N LYS A 17 -10.87 20.70 -2.60
CA LYS A 17 -11.16 21.78 -1.63
C LYS A 17 -12.54 21.65 -1.01
N LEU A 18 -13.55 21.31 -1.80
CA LEU A 18 -14.92 21.14 -1.29
C LEU A 18 -15.05 19.89 -0.39
N ILE A 19 -14.35 18.81 -0.70
CA ILE A 19 -14.30 17.61 0.16
C ILE A 19 -13.66 17.97 1.51
N ARG A 20 -12.51 18.66 1.50
CA ARG A 20 -11.87 19.12 2.74
C ARG A 20 -12.78 20.04 3.55
N LEU A 21 -13.48 20.98 2.89
CA LEU A 21 -14.41 21.88 3.56
C LEU A 21 -15.56 21.12 4.24
N LYS A 22 -16.14 20.12 3.54
CA LYS A 22 -17.17 19.24 4.10
C LYS A 22 -16.67 18.50 5.34
N GLU A 23 -15.42 18.03 5.33
CA GLU A 23 -14.84 17.28 6.44
C GLU A 23 -14.41 18.16 7.62
N SER A 24 -14.02 19.41 7.37
CA SER A 24 -13.48 20.31 8.39
C SER A 24 -14.49 21.28 9.01
N THR A 25 -15.64 21.52 8.38
CA THR A 25 -16.64 22.47 8.90
C THR A 25 -17.52 21.82 9.96
N THR A 26 -17.79 22.55 11.05
CA THR A 26 -18.73 22.15 12.11
C THR A 26 -20.17 22.57 11.79
N SER A 27 -20.37 23.36 10.72
CA SER A 27 -21.68 23.83 10.29
C SER A 27 -22.34 22.85 9.32
N GLU A 28 -23.41 22.18 9.77
CA GLU A 28 -24.13 21.18 8.97
C GLU A 28 -24.64 21.73 7.64
N GLY A 29 -25.09 22.99 7.61
CA GLY A 29 -25.61 23.63 6.39
C GLY A 29 -24.53 23.84 5.33
N GLU A 30 -23.32 24.23 5.75
CA GLU A 30 -22.18 24.40 4.86
C GLU A 30 -21.65 23.05 4.35
N ALA A 31 -21.57 22.05 5.24
CA ALA A 31 -21.17 20.69 4.87
C ALA A 31 -22.13 20.08 3.84
N ASN A 32 -23.44 20.26 4.02
CA ASN A 32 -24.45 19.75 3.10
C ASN A 32 -24.37 20.44 1.73
N ASN A 33 -24.24 21.77 1.70
CA ASN A 33 -24.08 22.51 0.46
C ASN A 33 -22.80 22.11 -0.29
N ALA A 34 -21.69 21.95 0.43
CA ALA A 34 -20.44 21.46 -0.15
C ALA A 34 -20.60 20.04 -0.73
N ALA A 35 -21.29 19.13 -0.04
CA ALA A 35 -21.54 17.77 -0.52
C ALA A 35 -22.38 17.75 -1.82
N ILE A 36 -23.41 18.59 -1.91
CA ILE A 36 -24.24 18.73 -3.12
C ILE A 36 -23.38 19.22 -4.29
N LEU A 37 -22.53 20.22 -4.05
CA LEU A 37 -21.63 20.78 -5.07
C LEU A 37 -20.59 19.76 -5.56
N VAL A 38 -20.01 18.97 -4.65
CA VAL A 38 -19.08 17.87 -5.00
C VAL A 38 -19.79 16.86 -5.89
N ASN A 39 -20.97 16.39 -5.50
CA ASN A 39 -21.72 15.40 -6.28
C ASN A 39 -22.13 15.92 -7.66
N ARG A 40 -22.43 17.22 -7.76
CA ARG A 40 -22.74 17.86 -9.05
C ARG A 40 -21.54 17.86 -9.98
N LEU A 41 -20.38 18.29 -9.49
CA LEU A 41 -19.14 18.32 -10.26
C LEU A 41 -18.68 16.92 -10.67
N LEU A 42 -18.77 15.93 -9.77
CA LEU A 42 -18.44 14.55 -10.09
C LEU A 42 -19.30 14.00 -11.25
N ARG A 43 -20.61 14.29 -11.25
CA ARG A 43 -21.52 13.87 -12.32
C ARG A 43 -21.25 14.57 -13.65
N GLU A 44 -20.97 15.88 -13.61
CA GLU A 44 -20.72 16.69 -14.82
C GLU A 44 -19.47 16.23 -15.57
N TYR A 45 -18.43 15.83 -14.84
CA TYR A 45 -17.16 15.37 -15.40
C TYR A 45 -17.05 13.83 -15.46
N ASN A 46 -18.12 13.11 -15.15
CA ASN A 46 -18.16 11.64 -15.10
C ASN A 46 -17.01 11.03 -14.26
N LEU A 47 -16.73 11.66 -13.11
CA LEU A 47 -15.70 11.28 -12.15
C LEU A 47 -16.29 10.50 -10.99
N SER A 48 -15.51 9.57 -10.44
CA SER A 48 -15.79 8.91 -9.17
C SER A 48 -14.92 9.49 -8.05
N LEU A 49 -15.35 9.30 -6.79
CA LEU A 49 -14.52 9.66 -5.62
C LEU A 49 -13.19 8.89 -5.58
N LEU A 50 -13.12 7.73 -6.24
CA LEU A 50 -11.90 6.92 -6.32
C LEU A 50 -10.84 7.60 -7.19
N ASP A 51 -11.26 8.28 -8.26
CA ASP A 51 -10.38 9.00 -9.19
C ASP A 51 -9.77 10.27 -8.57
N LEU A 52 -10.33 10.75 -7.45
CA LEU A 52 -9.79 11.90 -6.71
C LEU A 52 -8.66 11.51 -5.75
N ASN A 53 -8.53 10.21 -5.46
CA ASN A 53 -7.66 9.69 -4.40
C ASN A 53 -6.25 9.33 -4.91
N ASP A 54 -5.87 9.80 -6.10
CA ASP A 54 -4.56 9.59 -6.76
C ASP A 54 -3.35 10.20 -6.04
N ARG A 55 -3.50 10.59 -4.77
CA ARG A 55 -2.39 10.90 -3.88
C ARG A 55 -2.61 10.33 -2.49
N GLN A 56 -3.04 9.07 -2.39
CA GLN A 56 -2.48 8.27 -1.30
C GLN A 56 -0.96 8.40 -1.48
N PRO A 57 -0.20 8.90 -0.48
CA PRO A 57 1.24 8.76 -0.56
C PRO A 57 1.45 7.29 -0.84
N GLU A 58 2.14 6.94 -1.93
CA GLU A 58 2.58 5.57 -2.10
C GLU A 58 3.26 5.23 -0.79
N GLU A 59 2.61 4.39 0.03
CA GLU A 59 3.26 3.77 1.16
C GLU A 59 4.39 3.00 0.50
N LYS A 60 5.55 3.65 0.43
CA LYS A 60 6.76 3.06 -0.12
C LYS A 60 7.04 1.90 0.80
N PHE A 61 6.55 0.72 0.42
CA PHE A 61 6.80 -0.51 1.16
C PHE A 61 8.31 -0.60 1.31
N GLN A 62 8.81 -0.29 2.52
CA GLN A 62 10.23 -0.29 2.78
C GLN A 62 10.66 -1.75 2.84
N ILE A 63 11.14 -2.25 1.70
CA ILE A 63 11.69 -3.58 1.60
C ILE A 63 13.03 -3.57 2.34
N LYS A 64 13.11 -4.34 3.42
CA LYS A 64 14.35 -4.57 4.16
C LYS A 64 14.92 -5.95 3.82
N THR A 65 16.23 -6.04 3.92
CA THR A 65 17.00 -7.26 3.70
C THR A 65 17.73 -7.65 4.98
N SER A 66 17.80 -8.94 5.26
CA SER A 66 18.65 -9.46 6.34
C SER A 66 20.12 -9.44 5.92
N GLY A 67 21.01 -9.59 6.91
CA GLY A 67 22.38 -10.01 6.66
C GLY A 67 22.45 -11.39 5.96
N ARG A 68 23.65 -11.74 5.50
CA ARG A 68 23.94 -13.00 4.82
C ARG A 68 23.90 -14.15 5.82
N LEU A 69 23.05 -15.14 5.55
CA LEU A 69 22.89 -16.36 6.35
C LEU A 69 23.46 -17.53 5.55
N SER A 70 24.15 -18.48 6.20
CA SER A 70 24.62 -19.70 5.54
C SER A 70 23.74 -20.88 5.92
N PHE A 71 23.30 -21.67 4.94
CA PHE A 71 22.62 -22.94 5.16
C PHE A 71 23.58 -24.13 5.25
N LYS A 72 24.90 -23.91 5.22
CA LYS A 72 25.88 -24.97 5.38
C LYS A 72 25.71 -25.63 6.76
N ASP A 73 25.65 -26.96 6.77
CA ASP A 73 25.51 -27.74 7.99
C ASP A 73 26.20 -29.09 7.84
N THR A 74 26.85 -29.56 8.90
CA THR A 74 27.44 -30.90 9.04
C THR A 74 26.38 -32.00 8.93
N PHE A 75 25.16 -31.75 9.39
CA PHE A 75 24.07 -32.75 9.41
C PHE A 75 23.13 -32.67 8.19
N GLY A 76 23.52 -31.92 7.17
CA GLY A 76 22.75 -31.72 5.95
C GLY A 76 22.06 -30.36 5.90
N SER A 77 22.16 -29.70 4.75
CA SER A 77 21.75 -28.32 4.56
C SER A 77 20.26 -28.10 4.32
N TYR A 78 19.50 -29.17 4.05
CA TYR A 78 18.10 -29.09 3.64
C TYR A 78 17.20 -28.52 4.74
N TRP A 79 17.37 -28.98 5.98
CA TRP A 79 16.50 -28.58 7.10
C TRP A 79 16.57 -27.07 7.37
N LYS A 80 17.76 -26.45 7.31
CA LYS A 80 17.93 -24.99 7.52
C LYS A 80 17.15 -24.21 6.47
N ARG A 81 17.25 -24.65 5.21
CA ARG A 81 16.59 -24.01 4.08
C ARG A 81 15.07 -24.17 4.15
N ASP A 82 14.58 -25.36 4.50
CA ASP A 82 13.15 -25.65 4.56
C ASP A 82 12.50 -24.96 5.77
N LEU A 83 13.16 -24.95 6.93
CA LEU A 83 12.72 -24.19 8.09
C LEU A 83 12.60 -22.70 7.77
N LEU A 84 13.65 -22.09 7.19
CA LEU A 84 13.62 -20.67 6.85
C LEU A 84 12.59 -20.34 5.79
N ARG A 85 12.33 -21.25 4.83
CA ARG A 85 11.26 -21.08 3.84
C ARG A 85 9.89 -21.00 4.51
N VAL A 86 9.59 -21.91 5.44
CA VAL A 86 8.34 -21.93 6.20
C VAL A 86 8.21 -20.66 7.04
N LEU A 87 9.25 -20.29 7.79
CA LEU A 87 9.25 -19.07 8.60
C LEU A 87 9.03 -17.82 7.74
N CYS A 88 9.66 -17.73 6.57
CA CYS A 88 9.44 -16.61 5.65
C CYS A 88 8.00 -16.55 5.16
N GLN A 89 7.39 -17.69 4.82
CA GLN A 89 6.00 -17.75 4.38
C GLN A 89 5.02 -17.24 5.45
N TYR A 90 5.19 -17.64 6.71
CA TYR A 90 4.33 -17.18 7.80
C TYR A 90 4.54 -15.70 8.15
N ASN A 91 5.72 -15.15 7.88
CA ASN A 91 6.04 -13.75 8.18
C ASN A 91 5.95 -12.82 6.96
N TYR A 92 5.41 -13.30 5.83
CA TYR A 92 5.34 -12.55 4.57
C TYR A 92 6.70 -12.04 4.07
N CYS A 93 7.76 -12.80 4.34
CA CYS A 93 9.09 -12.58 3.80
C CYS A 93 9.35 -13.54 2.62
N ARG A 94 10.44 -13.28 1.88
CA ARG A 94 10.98 -14.14 0.83
C ARG A 94 12.39 -14.55 1.18
N LEU A 95 12.70 -15.82 0.96
CA LEU A 95 14.06 -16.36 1.06
C LEU A 95 14.69 -16.36 -0.34
N LEU A 96 15.82 -15.69 -0.50
CA LEU A 96 16.62 -15.71 -1.73
C LEU A 96 17.92 -16.46 -1.48
N ILE A 97 18.36 -17.24 -2.46
CA ILE A 97 19.57 -18.06 -2.38
C ILE A 97 20.56 -17.57 -3.44
N TYR A 98 21.80 -17.33 -3.03
CA TYR A 98 22.88 -17.03 -3.97
C TYR A 98 23.27 -18.30 -4.71
N GLN A 99 23.15 -18.29 -6.04
CA GLN A 99 23.55 -19.43 -6.85
C GLN A 99 25.05 -19.71 -6.68
N GLY A 100 25.43 -20.98 -6.59
CA GLY A 100 26.82 -21.42 -6.42
C GLY A 100 27.40 -21.22 -5.02
N THR A 101 26.64 -20.67 -4.05
CA THR A 101 27.10 -20.55 -2.66
C THR A 101 26.12 -21.21 -1.69
N THR A 102 26.54 -21.33 -0.42
CA THR A 102 25.67 -21.79 0.67
C THR A 102 24.90 -20.66 1.34
N ASP A 103 24.82 -19.49 0.71
CA ASP A 103 24.33 -18.29 1.35
C ASP A 103 22.93 -17.90 0.89
N MET A 104 22.16 -17.35 1.82
CA MET A 104 20.80 -16.93 1.65
C MET A 104 20.54 -15.60 2.36
N ILE A 105 19.54 -14.87 1.88
CA ILE A 105 19.06 -13.62 2.48
C ILE A 105 17.54 -13.65 2.58
N ILE A 106 17.02 -12.97 3.59
CA ILE A 106 15.60 -12.79 3.80
C ILE A 106 15.23 -11.38 3.37
N VAL A 107 14.18 -11.26 2.58
CA VAL A 107 13.65 -9.99 2.08
C VAL A 107 12.21 -9.85 2.53
N GLY A 108 11.84 -8.71 3.11
CA GLY A 108 10.47 -8.50 3.60
C GLY A 108 10.16 -7.03 3.85
N THR A 109 8.89 -6.74 4.11
CA THR A 109 8.38 -5.41 4.46
C THR A 109 8.21 -5.28 5.98
N GLU A 110 8.43 -4.11 6.56
CA GLU A 110 8.23 -3.91 8.01
C GLU A 110 6.78 -4.11 8.49
N GLU A 111 5.82 -3.95 7.60
CA GLU A 111 4.42 -3.70 7.95
C GLU A 111 3.61 -4.94 8.40
N LYS A 112 4.20 -6.13 8.40
CA LYS A 112 3.47 -7.37 8.74
C LYS A 112 3.64 -7.82 10.18
N ARG A 113 4.46 -7.11 11.00
CA ARG A 113 4.82 -7.57 12.35
C ARG A 113 3.89 -7.10 13.49
N CYS A 114 2.91 -6.19 13.26
CA CYS A 114 2.10 -5.65 14.37
C CYS A 114 0.57 -5.83 14.28
N ASN A 115 -0.01 -6.35 13.18
CA ASN A 115 -1.48 -6.45 13.04
C ASN A 115 -2.06 -7.87 12.98
N ARG A 116 -1.26 -8.93 13.24
CA ARG A 116 -1.86 -10.23 13.60
C ARG A 116 -2.18 -10.27 15.09
N LYS A 117 -3.17 -9.48 15.51
CA LYS A 117 -4.02 -9.87 16.64
C LYS A 117 -4.90 -11.00 16.13
N HIS A 118 -4.43 -12.25 16.19
CA HIS A 118 -5.34 -13.39 16.19
C HIS A 118 -5.56 -13.76 17.65
N PRO A 119 -6.79 -13.65 18.16
CA PRO A 119 -7.12 -14.22 19.45
C PRO A 119 -7.06 -15.75 19.29
N ILE A 120 -6.24 -16.38 20.12
CA ILE A 120 -6.43 -17.79 20.50
C ILE A 120 -7.14 -17.73 21.85
#